data_AF-A0A9E2X0L4-F1
#
_entry.id   AF-A0A9E2X0L4-F1
#
_cell.length_a   1.000
_cell.length_b   1.000
_cell.length_c   1.000
_cell.angle_alpha   90.00
_cell.angle_beta   90.00
_cell.angle_gamma   90.00
#
_symmetry.space_group_name_H-M   'P 1'
#
loop_
_entity.id
_entity.type
_entity.pdbx_description
1 polymer ?
#
loop_
_entity_poly.entity_id
_entity_poly.type
_entity_poly.pdbx_seq_one_letter_code
_entity_poly.pdbx_strand_id
1 'polypeptide(L)'
;MRAKIRADQLLVEQGLAESRTKAQALILAGVVSCGGQRIDKPGEQLAPDAPLALKERDHPWVSRGGVKLAHALDHFRIVVDGTVGLDIGASTGGFTDVLLSRGARRVYAVDVGHGQLAWKLRQDRRVVV
;
A
#
# COMPACT_ATOMS: atom_id res chain seq x y z
N MET A 1 23.92 -27.43 10.51
CA MET A 1 23.07 -26.23 10.63
C MET A 1 22.68 -25.80 9.23
N ARG A 2 21.39 -25.58 8.93
CA ARG A 2 21.01 -24.91 7.69
C ARG A 2 21.56 -23.48 7.74
N ALA A 3 22.16 -23.03 6.64
CA ALA A 3 22.67 -21.66 6.54
C ALA A 3 21.52 -20.67 6.77
N LYS A 4 21.77 -19.64 7.60
CA LYS A 4 20.80 -18.56 7.79
C LYS A 4 20.70 -17.74 6.51
N ILE A 5 19.50 -17.25 6.22
CA ILE A 5 19.18 -16.45 5.03
C ILE A 5 18.73 -15.06 5.48
N ARG A 6 19.02 -14.03 4.68
CA ARG A 6 18.57 -12.67 4.97
C ARG A 6 17.05 -12.56 4.87
N ALA A 7 16.43 -11.80 5.77
CA ALA A 7 14.99 -11.58 5.78
C ALA A 7 14.43 -11.05 4.44
N ASP A 8 15.13 -10.12 3.78
CA ASP A 8 14.72 -9.60 2.48
C ASP A 8 14.76 -10.63 1.35
N GLN A 9 15.72 -11.55 1.40
CA GLN A 9 15.80 -12.67 0.47
C GLN A 9 14.73 -13.71 0.76
N LEU A 10 14.54 -14.05 2.03
CA LEU A 10 13.57 -15.06 2.45
C LEU A 10 12.12 -14.64 2.13
N LEU A 11 11.79 -13.34 2.23
CA LEU A 11 10.50 -12.80 1.78
C LEU A 11 10.22 -13.07 0.29
N VAL A 12 11.25 -12.97 -0.55
CA VAL A 12 11.12 -13.24 -1.99
C VAL A 12 10.99 -14.73 -2.24
N GLU A 13 11.83 -15.55 -1.58
CA GLU A 13 11.79 -17.02 -1.69
C GLU A 13 10.46 -17.61 -1.24
N GLN A 14 9.81 -17.02 -0.21
CA GLN A 14 8.48 -17.42 0.25
C GLN A 14 7.32 -16.80 -0.57
N GLY A 15 7.61 -16.03 -1.62
CA GLY A 15 6.59 -15.42 -2.49
C GLY A 15 5.82 -14.26 -1.85
N LEU A 16 6.28 -13.75 -0.70
CA LEU A 16 5.67 -12.62 0.00
C LEU A 16 6.09 -11.26 -0.61
N ALA A 17 7.14 -11.23 -1.43
CA ALA A 17 7.56 -10.06 -2.18
C ALA A 17 8.05 -10.44 -3.59
N GLU A 18 7.72 -9.61 -4.58
CA GLU A 18 8.11 -9.84 -5.98
C GLU A 18 9.60 -9.59 -6.26
N SER A 19 10.28 -8.83 -5.40
CA SER A 19 11.69 -8.49 -5.56
C SER A 19 12.33 -8.15 -4.22
N ARG A 20 13.67 -8.23 -4.16
CA ARG A 20 14.43 -7.87 -2.96
C ARG A 20 14.21 -6.42 -2.55
N THR A 21 14.09 -5.49 -3.51
CA THR A 21 13.81 -4.08 -3.24
C THR A 21 12.44 -3.89 -2.60
N LYS A 22 11.41 -4.62 -3.10
CA LYS A 22 10.06 -4.59 -2.52
C LYS A 22 10.06 -5.21 -1.12
N ALA A 23 10.78 -6.31 -0.92
CA ALA A 23 10.96 -6.94 0.38
C ALA A 23 11.61 -5.99 1.41
N GLN A 24 12.68 -5.30 1.03
CA GLN A 24 13.33 -4.28 1.87
C GLN A 24 12.35 -3.16 2.25
N ALA A 25 11.58 -2.65 1.29
CA ALA A 25 10.57 -1.62 1.55
C ALA A 25 9.50 -2.11 2.53
N LEU A 26 9.04 -3.36 2.42
CA LEU A 26 8.05 -3.96 3.33
C LEU A 26 8.61 -4.12 4.75
N ILE A 27 9.87 -4.53 4.90
CA ILE A 27 10.54 -4.63 6.20
C ILE A 27 10.67 -3.24 6.84
N LEU A 28 11.16 -2.26 6.09
CA LEU A 28 11.34 -0.89 6.57
C LEU A 28 10.00 -0.20 6.89
N ALA A 29 8.94 -0.54 6.17
CA ALA A 29 7.58 -0.11 6.47
C ALA A 29 7.01 -0.76 7.75
N GLY A 30 7.71 -1.71 8.36
CA GLY A 30 7.30 -2.38 9.59
C GLY A 30 6.10 -3.30 9.40
N VAL A 31 5.87 -3.79 8.18
CA VAL A 31 4.74 -4.67 7.86
C VAL A 31 5.16 -6.14 7.73
N VAL A 32 6.40 -6.48 8.08
CA VAL A 32 6.90 -7.86 8.05
C VAL A 32 7.13 -8.34 9.47
N SER A 33 6.69 -9.55 9.77
CA SER A 33 6.92 -10.22 11.04
C SER A 33 7.42 -11.65 10.86
N CYS A 34 8.17 -12.16 11.84
CA CYS A 34 8.58 -13.55 11.97
C CYS A 34 8.04 -14.08 13.30
N GLY A 35 7.14 -15.07 13.27
CA GLY A 35 6.59 -15.67 14.49
C GLY A 35 5.88 -14.65 15.41
N GLY A 36 5.26 -13.62 14.83
CA GLY A 36 4.58 -12.55 15.57
C GLY A 36 5.48 -11.38 16.00
N GLN A 37 6.80 -11.48 15.83
CA GLN A 37 7.72 -10.36 16.10
C GLN A 37 8.05 -9.61 14.82
N ARG A 38 7.99 -8.28 14.86
CA ARG A 38 8.33 -7.43 13.71
C ARG A 38 9.82 -7.56 13.37
N ILE A 39 10.12 -7.62 12.07
CA ILE A 39 11.50 -7.52 11.56
C ILE A 39 11.80 -6.06 11.25
N ASP A 40 12.92 -5.55 11.75
CA ASP A 40 13.33 -4.16 11.53
C ASP A 40 14.44 -4.02 10.50
N LYS A 41 15.26 -5.06 10.30
CA LYS A 41 16.44 -5.00 9.43
C LYS A 41 16.31 -5.97 8.26
N PRO A 42 16.38 -5.48 7.01
CA PRO A 42 16.31 -6.36 5.85
C PRO A 42 17.41 -7.44 5.78
N GLY A 43 18.58 -7.13 6.36
CA GLY A 43 19.71 -8.06 6.44
C GLY A 43 19.69 -9.01 7.64
N GLU A 44 18.62 -9.05 8.43
CA GLU A 44 18.50 -9.94 9.58
C GLU A 44 18.58 -11.41 9.15
N GLN A 45 19.35 -12.22 9.89
CA GLN A 45 19.67 -13.59 9.54
C GLN A 45 18.67 -14.56 10.18
N LEU A 46 17.79 -15.14 9.36
CA LEU A 46 16.71 -16.02 9.78
C LEU A 46 16.97 -17.48 9.39
N ALA A 47 16.29 -18.39 10.06
CA ALA A 47 16.23 -19.78 9.60
C ALA A 47 15.46 -19.86 8.26
N PRO A 48 15.82 -20.76 7.33
CA PRO A 48 15.11 -20.88 6.05
C PRO A 48 13.61 -21.21 6.15
N ASP A 49 13.20 -21.81 7.27
CA ASP A 49 11.82 -22.17 7.61
C ASP A 49 11.16 -21.17 8.59
N ALA A 50 11.77 -20.01 8.80
CA ALA A 50 11.20 -18.98 9.65
C ALA A 50 9.80 -18.56 9.14
N PRO A 51 8.78 -18.52 10.03
CA PRO A 51 7.41 -18.22 9.65
C PRO A 51 7.24 -16.72 9.44
N LEU A 52 7.52 -16.25 8.21
CA LEU A 52 7.29 -14.87 7.82
C LEU A 52 5.82 -14.62 7.52
N ALA A 53 5.34 -13.46 7.93
CA ALA A 53 4.01 -12.98 7.61
C ALA A 53 4.04 -11.49 7.29
N LEU A 54 3.23 -11.10 6.32
CA LEU A 54 2.91 -9.71 6.07
C LEU A 54 1.72 -9.29 6.93
N LYS A 55 1.84 -8.13 7.56
CA LYS A 55 0.72 -7.49 8.23
C LYS A 55 -0.35 -7.19 7.18
N GLU A 56 -1.53 -7.75 7.38
CA GLU A 56 -2.68 -7.43 6.54
C GLU A 56 -2.95 -5.92 6.58
N ARG A 57 -3.38 -5.38 5.44
CA ARG A 57 -3.81 -3.98 5.38
C ARG A 57 -5.12 -3.89 6.16
N ASP A 58 -5.17 -2.98 7.12
CA ASP A 58 -6.36 -2.62 7.89
C ASP A 58 -7.35 -1.77 7.08
N HIS A 59 -7.06 -1.52 5.79
CA HIS A 59 -7.90 -0.74 4.88
C HIS A 59 -7.83 -1.30 3.45
N PRO A 60 -8.87 -1.10 2.63
CA PRO A 60 -8.93 -1.63 1.27
C PRO A 60 -8.16 -0.78 0.24
N TRP A 61 -7.75 0.45 0.59
CA TRP A 61 -7.15 1.39 -0.37
C TRP A 61 -5.65 1.19 -0.61
N VAL A 62 -5.10 1.84 -1.64
CA VAL A 62 -3.66 1.77 -1.99
C VAL A 62 -2.72 2.33 -0.93
N SER A 63 -3.20 3.24 -0.07
CA SER A 63 -2.44 3.79 1.04
C SER A 63 -3.35 4.06 2.24
N ARG A 64 -2.76 4.06 3.44
CA ARG A 64 -3.48 4.34 4.69
C ARG A 64 -4.04 5.76 4.74
N GLY A 65 -3.57 6.66 3.87
CA GLY A 65 -4.15 7.98 3.68
C GLY A 65 -5.65 7.92 3.43
N GLY A 66 -6.14 6.92 2.68
CA GLY A 66 -7.57 6.77 2.37
C GLY A 66 -8.48 6.69 3.59
N VAL A 67 -7.99 6.16 4.72
CA VAL A 67 -8.75 6.11 5.99
C VAL A 67 -9.24 7.49 6.42
N LYS A 68 -8.45 8.54 6.17
CA LYS A 68 -8.79 9.92 6.55
C LYS A 68 -10.00 10.43 5.75
N LEU A 69 -9.98 10.29 4.43
CA LEU A 69 -11.08 10.75 3.58
C LEU A 69 -12.32 9.90 3.81
N ALA A 70 -12.18 8.58 3.91
CA ALA A 70 -13.33 7.71 4.18
C ALA A 70 -14.05 8.11 5.47
N HIS A 71 -13.30 8.29 6.56
CA HIS A 71 -13.85 8.78 7.82
C HIS A 71 -14.52 10.16 7.66
N ALA A 72 -13.89 11.11 6.95
CA ALA A 72 -14.47 12.43 6.73
C ALA A 72 -15.80 12.36 5.96
N LEU A 73 -15.85 11.58 4.87
CA LEU A 73 -17.07 11.40 4.08
C LEU A 73 -18.20 10.78 4.91
N ASP A 74 -17.89 9.79 5.75
CA ASP A 74 -18.87 9.16 6.65
C ASP A 74 -19.35 10.13 7.73
N HIS A 75 -18.41 10.79 8.41
CA HIS A 75 -18.69 11.70 9.51
C HIS A 75 -19.54 12.90 9.05
N PHE A 76 -19.17 13.51 7.92
CA PHE A 76 -19.88 14.65 7.34
C PHE A 76 -21.05 14.23 6.44
N ARG A 77 -21.30 12.93 6.27
CA ARG A 77 -22.37 12.36 5.42
C ARG A 77 -22.33 12.90 3.98
N ILE A 78 -21.13 13.00 3.41
CA ILE A 78 -20.92 13.48 2.04
C ILE A 78 -21.00 12.29 1.08
N VAL A 79 -21.95 12.34 0.15
CA VAL A 79 -22.09 11.35 -0.92
C VAL A 79 -21.29 11.83 -2.15
N VAL A 80 -20.41 10.97 -2.66
CA VAL A 80 -19.56 11.25 -3.83
C VAL A 80 -19.92 10.41 -5.06
N ASP A 81 -20.96 9.58 -4.96
CA ASP A 81 -21.43 8.76 -6.07
C ASP A 81 -21.84 9.62 -7.27
N GLY A 82 -21.39 9.24 -8.46
CA GLY A 82 -21.62 9.97 -9.70
C GLY A 82 -20.90 11.32 -9.83
N THR A 83 -20.15 11.75 -8.81
CA THR A 83 -19.48 13.07 -8.81
C THR A 83 -18.16 13.07 -9.59
N VAL A 84 -17.64 14.28 -9.87
CA VAL A 84 -16.27 14.49 -10.35
C VAL A 84 -15.45 15.06 -9.19
N GLY A 85 -14.40 14.34 -8.79
CA GLY A 85 -13.51 14.74 -7.70
C GLY A 85 -12.20 15.35 -8.21
N LEU A 86 -11.62 16.24 -7.41
CA LEU A 86 -10.26 16.75 -7.55
C LEU A 86 -9.47 16.37 -6.29
N ASP A 87 -8.47 15.52 -6.44
CA ASP A 87 -7.57 15.08 -5.38
C ASP A 87 -6.24 15.85 -5.50
N ILE A 88 -6.02 16.82 -4.62
CA ILE A 88 -4.83 17.68 -4.62
C ILE A 88 -3.80 17.11 -3.65
N GLY A 89 -2.61 16.81 -4.14
CA GLY A 89 -1.59 16.07 -3.39
C GLY A 89 -1.89 14.56 -3.39
N ALA A 90 -2.28 14.03 -4.55
CA ALA A 90 -2.76 12.66 -4.69
C ALA A 90 -1.73 11.60 -4.22
N SER A 91 -0.44 11.87 -4.34
CA SER A 91 0.67 11.01 -3.91
C SER A 91 0.50 9.58 -4.45
N THR A 92 0.49 8.56 -3.57
CA THR A 92 0.21 7.17 -3.95
C THR A 92 -1.24 6.93 -4.40
N GLY A 93 -2.16 7.84 -4.08
CA GLY A 93 -3.56 7.84 -4.54
C GLY A 93 -4.59 7.37 -3.51
N GLY A 94 -4.30 7.50 -2.21
CA GLY A 94 -5.19 7.02 -1.15
C GLY A 94 -6.59 7.65 -1.18
N PHE A 95 -6.68 8.96 -1.42
CA PHE A 95 -7.95 9.68 -1.51
C PHE A 95 -8.66 9.40 -2.83
N THR A 96 -7.92 9.42 -3.94
CA THR A 96 -8.40 8.98 -5.26
C THR A 96 -9.09 7.61 -5.17
N ASP A 97 -8.45 6.61 -4.55
CA ASP A 97 -9.02 5.25 -4.40
C ASP A 97 -10.31 5.24 -3.57
N VAL A 98 -10.39 6.05 -2.51
CA VAL A 98 -11.62 6.22 -1.72
C VAL A 98 -12.75 6.77 -2.57
N LEU A 99 -12.50 7.87 -3.30
CA LEU A 99 -13.50 8.49 -4.17
C LEU A 99 -14.02 7.50 -5.22
N LEU A 100 -13.13 6.77 -5.89
CA LEU A 100 -13.49 5.76 -6.87
C LEU A 100 -14.28 4.58 -6.27
N SER A 101 -13.88 4.11 -5.08
CA SER A 101 -14.56 3.03 -4.36
C SER A 101 -15.96 3.43 -3.90
N ARG A 102 -16.21 4.73 -3.74
CA ARG A 102 -17.50 5.32 -3.35
C ARG A 102 -18.31 5.87 -4.54
N GLY A 103 -17.96 5.47 -5.76
CA GLY A 103 -18.77 5.73 -6.94
C GLY A 103 -18.48 7.04 -7.67
N ALA A 104 -17.41 7.76 -7.34
CA ALA A 104 -17.01 8.92 -8.14
C ALA A 104 -16.85 8.53 -9.62
N ARG A 105 -17.48 9.30 -10.50
CA ARG A 105 -17.48 9.06 -11.95
C ARG A 105 -16.13 9.40 -12.59
N ARG A 106 -15.43 10.38 -12.02
CA ARG A 106 -14.10 10.81 -12.46
C ARG A 106 -13.32 11.43 -11.31
N VAL A 107 -12.01 11.25 -11.28
CA VAL A 107 -11.10 11.89 -10.32
C VAL A 107 -9.90 12.48 -11.07
N TYR A 108 -9.64 13.76 -10.86
CA TYR A 108 -8.40 14.42 -11.28
C TYR A 108 -7.41 14.32 -10.12
N ALA A 109 -6.34 13.55 -10.31
CA ALA A 109 -5.32 13.29 -9.30
C ALA A 109 -4.10 14.18 -9.57
N VAL A 110 -3.99 15.28 -8.84
CA VAL A 110 -2.95 16.30 -9.03
C VAL A 110 -1.86 16.11 -7.98
N ASP A 111 -0.62 16.02 -8.41
CA ASP A 111 0.54 16.02 -7.52
C ASP A 111 1.75 16.70 -8.19
N VAL A 112 2.67 17.20 -7.39
CA VAL A 112 3.95 17.76 -7.87
C VAL A 112 5.00 16.66 -8.10
N GLY A 113 4.82 15.50 -7.46
CA GLY A 113 5.65 14.32 -7.61
C GLY A 113 5.36 13.54 -8.89
N HIS A 114 6.40 12.93 -9.46
CA HIS A 114 6.29 12.16 -10.68
C HIS A 114 6.26 10.65 -10.37
N GLY A 115 5.41 9.89 -11.08
CA GLY A 115 5.39 8.41 -11.00
C GLY A 115 4.93 7.82 -9.66
N GLN A 116 4.31 8.60 -8.79
CA GLN A 116 3.93 8.17 -7.44
C GLN A 116 2.60 7.41 -7.37
N LEU A 117 1.66 7.74 -8.25
CA LEU A 117 0.31 7.17 -8.24
C LEU A 117 0.36 5.65 -8.46
N ALA A 118 -0.32 4.89 -7.60
CA ALA A 118 -0.36 3.44 -7.68
C ALA A 118 -0.83 2.98 -9.07
N TRP A 119 -0.17 1.95 -9.61
CA TRP A 119 -0.39 1.46 -10.97
C TRP A 119 -1.86 1.17 -11.28
N LYS A 120 -2.58 0.53 -10.34
CA LYS A 120 -4.02 0.23 -10.50
C LYS A 120 -4.85 1.49 -10.75
N LEU A 121 -4.52 2.61 -10.11
CA LEU A 121 -5.24 3.88 -10.23
C LEU A 121 -4.86 4.59 -11.52
N ARG A 122 -3.57 4.55 -11.89
CA ARG A 122 -3.08 5.11 -13.14
C ARG A 122 -3.71 4.43 -14.37
N GLN A 123 -4.12 3.17 -14.24
CA GLN A 123 -4.83 2.42 -15.29
C GLN A 123 -6.35 2.58 -15.27
N ASP A 124 -6.93 3.16 -14.20
CA ASP A 124 -8.39 3.33 -14.12
C ASP A 124 -8.82 4.47 -15.06
N ARG A 125 -9.74 4.18 -15.99
CA ARG A 125 -10.24 5.14 -16.99
C ARG A 125 -10.97 6.34 -16.37
N ARG A 126 -11.35 6.25 -15.10
CA ARG A 126 -11.97 7.34 -14.34
C ARG A 126 -10.92 8.30 -13.77
N VAL A 127 -9.64 7.98 -13.81
CA VAL A 127 -8.57 8.83 -13.26
C VAL A 127 -7.88 9.62 -14.37
N VAL A 128 -7.59 10.89 -14.09
CA VAL A 128 -6.77 11.78 -14.92
C VAL A 128 -5.61 12.28 -14.06
N VAL A 129 -4.39 12.24 -14.58
CA VAL A 129 -3.14 12.59 -13.87
C VAL A 129 -2.36 13.62 -14.67
#